data_AF-A0A5K7ZEU4-F1
#
_entry.id   AF-A0A5K7ZEU4-F1
#
_cell.length_a   1.000
_cell.length_b   1.000
_cell.length_c   1.000
_cell.angle_alpha   90.00
_cell.angle_beta   90.00
_cell.angle_gamma   90.00
#
_symmetry.space_group_name_H-M   'P 1'
#
loop_
_entity.id
_entity.type
_entity.pdbx_description
1 polymer ?
#
loop_
_entity_poly.entity_id
_entity_poly.type
_entity_poly.pdbx_seq_one_letter_code
_entity_poly.pdbx_strand_id
1 'polypeptide(L)'
;MFRKAIFLITATIFLFSSVGVTLALEKGNKRKGKYTYRKVYKACMERGEVDSPKPPISPDAKTQAQWTRVFEKKDFGDFGCKAEWEALSENDLTDIYTYLHDHAADSPTPAKCK
;
A
#
# COMPACT_ATOMS: atom_id res chain seq x y z
N MET A 1 -18.64 -47.34 -9.42
CA MET A 1 -17.79 -46.32 -10.08
C MET A 1 -18.10 -44.90 -9.62
N PHE A 2 -19.37 -44.56 -9.35
CA PHE A 2 -19.80 -43.25 -8.80
C PHE A 2 -19.09 -42.81 -7.51
N ARG A 3 -18.88 -43.70 -6.53
CA ARG A 3 -18.15 -43.34 -5.29
C ARG A 3 -16.72 -42.85 -5.55
N LYS A 4 -15.99 -43.49 -6.48
CA LYS A 4 -14.62 -43.09 -6.84
C LYS A 4 -14.59 -41.74 -7.57
N ALA A 5 -15.59 -41.48 -8.42
CA ALA A 5 -15.75 -40.19 -9.10
C ALA A 5 -16.08 -39.06 -8.11
N ILE A 6 -16.95 -39.30 -7.13
CA ILE A 6 -17.28 -38.34 -6.07
C ILE A 6 -16.02 -38.00 -5.25
N PHE A 7 -15.24 -39.00 -4.83
CA PHE A 7 -13.99 -38.76 -4.11
C PHE A 7 -12.97 -37.93 -4.93
N LEU A 8 -12.87 -38.20 -6.24
CA LEU A 8 -11.98 -37.46 -7.15
C LEU A 8 -12.43 -36.00 -7.34
N ILE A 9 -13.74 -35.77 -7.47
CA ILE A 9 -14.31 -34.43 -7.61
C ILE A 9 -14.11 -33.62 -6.33
N THR A 10 -14.38 -34.21 -5.15
CA THR A 10 -14.17 -33.54 -3.86
C THR A 10 -12.70 -33.22 -3.61
N ALA A 11 -11.78 -34.12 -3.99
CA ALA A 11 -10.34 -33.88 -3.88
C ALA A 11 -9.87 -32.76 -4.81
N THR A 12 -10.45 -32.65 -6.01
CA THR A 12 -10.10 -31.60 -6.98
C THR A 12 -10.61 -30.23 -6.51
N ILE A 13 -11.81 -30.15 -5.91
CA ILE A 13 -12.34 -28.90 -5.35
C ILE A 13 -11.47 -28.39 -4.18
N PHE A 14 -10.97 -29.29 -3.32
CA PHE A 14 -10.08 -28.94 -2.22
C PHE A 14 -8.69 -28.44 -2.68
N LEU A 15 -8.23 -28.87 -3.87
CA LEU A 15 -6.95 -28.44 -4.45
C LEU A 15 -7.00 -27.00 -5.00
N PHE A 16 -8.18 -26.50 -5.37
CA PHE A 16 -8.36 -25.14 -5.88
C PHE A 16 -8.78 -24.11 -4.82
N SER A 17 -9.10 -24.52 -3.59
CA SER A 17 -9.52 -23.61 -2.52
C SER A 17 -8.37 -22.85 -1.83
N SER A 18 -7.11 -23.09 -2.22
CA SER A 18 -5.93 -22.45 -1.59
C SER A 18 -5.42 -21.19 -2.29
N VAL A 19 -5.96 -20.81 -3.45
CA VAL A 19 -5.56 -19.58 -4.15
C VAL A 19 -6.43 -18.42 -3.68
N GLY A 20 -6.14 -17.90 -2.50
CA GLY A 20 -6.93 -16.81 -1.92
C GLY A 20 -6.44 -16.28 -0.59
N VAL A 21 -5.15 -16.42 -0.26
CA VAL A 21 -4.58 -15.54 0.77
C VAL A 21 -4.36 -14.19 0.11
N THR A 22 -5.41 -13.38 0.04
CA THR A 22 -5.23 -11.94 -0.14
C THR A 22 -4.35 -11.51 1.02
N LEU A 23 -3.09 -11.16 0.73
CA LEU A 23 -2.19 -10.53 1.69
C LEU A 23 -2.86 -9.21 2.07
N ALA A 24 -3.69 -9.25 3.10
CA ALA A 24 -4.13 -8.04 3.77
C ALA A 24 -2.85 -7.44 4.34
N LEU A 25 -2.27 -6.45 3.66
CA LEU A 25 -1.18 -5.65 4.20
C LEU A 25 -1.58 -5.27 5.62
N GLU A 26 -0.70 -5.58 6.57
CA GLU A 26 -0.97 -5.44 7.99
C GLU A 26 -1.48 -4.03 8.28
N LYS A 27 -2.50 -3.90 9.13
CA LYS A 27 -3.09 -2.58 9.39
C LYS A 27 -2.17 -1.78 10.30
N GLY A 28 -1.51 -0.78 9.73
CA GLY A 28 -0.63 0.15 10.45
C GLY A 28 -1.36 1.30 11.14
N ASN A 29 -0.58 2.24 11.67
CA ASN A 29 -1.06 3.45 12.32
C ASN A 29 -1.15 4.61 11.31
N LYS A 30 -2.36 4.88 10.81
CA LYS A 30 -2.60 5.98 9.85
C LYS A 30 -2.17 7.38 10.31
N ARG A 31 -2.19 7.65 11.63
CA ARG A 31 -1.73 8.96 12.16
C ARG A 31 -0.22 9.09 12.02
N LYS A 32 0.52 8.03 12.36
CA LYS A 32 1.96 7.95 12.15
C LYS A 32 2.28 7.97 10.66
N GLY A 33 1.54 7.22 9.85
CA GLY A 33 1.68 7.20 8.39
C GLY A 33 1.61 8.57 7.73
N LYS A 34 0.60 9.38 8.07
CA LYS A 34 0.48 10.76 7.58
C LYS A 34 1.71 11.61 7.94
N TYR A 35 2.19 11.48 9.16
CA TYR A 35 3.34 12.23 9.64
C TYR A 35 4.62 11.80 8.92
N THR A 36 4.88 10.48 8.86
CA THR A 36 6.05 9.92 8.19
C THR A 36 6.06 10.26 6.71
N TYR A 37 4.91 10.17 6.03
CA TYR A 37 4.79 10.54 4.63
C TYR A 37 5.21 11.98 4.37
N ARG A 38 4.80 12.94 5.21
CA ARG A 38 5.26 14.34 5.11
C ARG A 38 6.74 14.50 5.45
N LYS A 39 7.25 13.71 6.41
CA LYS A 39 8.64 13.75 6.85
C LYS A 39 9.61 13.35 5.73
N VAL A 40 9.25 12.37 4.89
CA VAL A 40 10.02 11.98 3.70
C VAL A 40 10.34 13.20 2.83
N TYR A 41 9.31 13.94 2.40
CA TYR A 41 9.51 15.08 1.52
C TYR A 41 10.17 16.27 2.22
N LYS A 42 9.95 16.42 3.53
CA LYS A 42 10.70 17.43 4.30
C LYS A 42 12.20 17.13 4.32
N ALA A 43 12.61 15.89 4.58
CA ALA A 43 14.02 15.50 4.59
C ALA A 43 14.64 15.58 3.18
N CYS A 44 13.89 15.17 2.16
CA CYS A 44 14.29 15.27 0.77
C CYS A 44 14.48 16.72 0.30
N MET A 45 13.61 17.63 0.75
CA MET A 45 13.75 19.07 0.53
C MET A 45 14.97 19.62 1.27
N GLU A 46 15.24 19.20 2.51
CA GLU A 46 16.43 19.59 3.26
C GLU A 46 17.74 19.14 2.57
N ARG A 47 17.71 18.04 1.80
CA ARG A 47 18.81 17.61 0.93
C ARG A 47 18.88 18.39 -0.40
N GLY A 48 17.84 19.15 -0.74
CA GLY A 48 17.77 19.94 -1.98
C GLY A 48 17.34 19.15 -3.22
N GLU A 49 16.73 17.97 -3.06
CA GLU A 49 16.22 17.19 -4.21
C GLU A 49 14.81 17.58 -4.65
N VAL A 50 14.05 18.25 -3.80
CA VAL A 50 12.72 18.77 -4.13
C VAL A 50 12.55 20.19 -3.59
N ASP A 51 11.79 21.01 -4.32
CA ASP A 51 11.56 22.42 -3.97
C ASP A 51 10.46 22.63 -2.91
N SER A 52 9.79 21.55 -2.49
CA SER A 52 8.63 21.64 -1.59
C SER A 52 8.60 20.44 -0.63
N PRO A 53 8.25 20.66 0.65
CA PRO A 53 8.08 19.57 1.62
C PRO A 53 6.73 18.88 1.46
N LYS A 54 5.94 19.28 0.46
CA LYS A 54 4.61 18.73 0.19
C LYS A 54 4.75 17.44 -0.61
N PRO A 55 4.14 16.33 -0.17
CA PRO A 55 4.08 15.13 -0.98
C PRO A 55 3.44 15.40 -2.35
N PRO A 56 4.06 14.98 -3.46
CA PRO A 56 3.57 15.22 -4.81
C PRO A 56 2.29 14.43 -5.10
N ILE A 57 2.14 13.26 -4.47
CA ILE A 57 0.98 12.39 -4.64
C ILE A 57 0.08 12.53 -3.41
N SER A 58 -1.17 12.96 -3.63
CA SER A 58 -2.19 12.98 -2.61
C SER A 58 -2.84 11.60 -2.41
N PRO A 59 -3.37 11.29 -1.21
CA PRO A 59 -4.07 10.03 -0.96
C PRO A 59 -5.18 9.73 -1.99
N ASP A 60 -5.95 10.76 -2.38
CA ASP A 60 -7.03 10.65 -3.37
C ASP A 60 -6.56 10.53 -4.83
N ALA A 61 -5.25 10.48 -5.09
CA ALA A 61 -4.73 10.32 -6.45
C ALA A 61 -4.89 8.90 -7.00
N LYS A 62 -5.15 7.90 -6.14
CA LYS A 62 -5.30 6.49 -6.51
C LYS A 62 -6.45 5.85 -5.71
N THR A 63 -6.99 4.75 -6.23
CA THR A 63 -7.95 3.90 -5.50
C THR A 63 -7.23 3.03 -4.47
N GLN A 64 -7.99 2.44 -3.54
CA GLN A 64 -7.48 1.50 -2.54
C GLN A 64 -6.67 0.37 -3.19
N ALA A 65 -7.23 -0.27 -4.22
CA ALA A 65 -6.56 -1.36 -4.95
C ALA A 65 -5.28 -0.90 -5.67
N GLN A 66 -5.27 0.33 -6.21
CA GLN A 66 -4.08 0.89 -6.82
C GLN A 66 -2.99 1.18 -5.78
N TRP A 67 -3.35 1.67 -4.60
CA TRP A 67 -2.43 1.84 -3.49
C TRP A 67 -1.84 0.52 -3.01
N THR A 68 -2.67 -0.52 -2.83
CA THR A 68 -2.20 -1.87 -2.48
C THR A 68 -1.15 -2.34 -3.48
N ARG A 69 -1.42 -2.22 -4.79
CA ARG A 69 -0.48 -2.62 -5.84
C ARG A 69 0.84 -1.85 -5.79
N VAL A 70 0.82 -0.55 -5.49
CA VAL A 70 2.04 0.27 -5.36
C VAL A 70 2.90 -0.23 -4.21
N PHE A 71 2.30 -0.48 -3.03
CA PHE A 71 3.03 -0.90 -1.84
C PHE A 71 3.48 -2.36 -1.88
N GLU A 72 2.71 -3.25 -2.50
CA GLU A 72 3.11 -4.64 -2.75
C GLU A 72 4.33 -4.73 -3.68
N LYS A 73 4.35 -3.89 -4.72
CA LYS A 73 5.46 -3.85 -5.68
C LYS A 73 6.63 -2.96 -5.23
N LYS A 74 6.45 -2.20 -4.15
CA LYS A 74 7.37 -1.14 -3.72
C LYS A 74 7.71 -0.16 -4.85
N ASP A 75 6.71 0.17 -5.65
CA ASP A 75 6.85 0.99 -6.85
C ASP A 75 6.74 2.49 -6.51
N PHE A 76 7.83 3.01 -5.94
CA PHE A 76 7.91 4.41 -5.47
C PHE A 76 8.63 5.34 -6.45
N GLY A 77 8.88 4.91 -7.69
CA GLY A 77 9.64 5.71 -8.67
C GLY A 77 9.03 7.09 -8.92
N ASP A 78 7.70 7.15 -9.05
CA ASP A 78 6.94 8.38 -9.28
C ASP A 78 6.86 9.30 -8.04
N PHE A 79 7.32 8.83 -6.88
CA PHE A 79 7.24 9.57 -5.62
C PHE A 79 8.46 10.47 -5.44
N GLY A 80 9.54 10.25 -6.19
CA GLY A 80 10.83 10.92 -5.95
C GLY A 80 11.42 10.57 -4.58
N CYS A 81 12.42 11.33 -4.12
CA CYS A 81 12.99 11.18 -2.78
C CYS A 81 13.43 9.73 -2.45
N LYS A 82 14.06 9.08 -3.42
CA LYS A 82 14.34 7.64 -3.40
C LYS A 82 15.12 7.23 -2.14
N ALA A 83 16.13 8.00 -1.74
CA ALA A 83 16.94 7.69 -0.57
C ALA A 83 16.13 7.72 0.74
N GLU A 84 15.17 8.65 0.89
CA GLU A 84 14.28 8.70 2.04
C GLU A 84 13.33 7.51 2.06
N TRP A 85 12.79 7.11 0.91
CA TRP A 85 11.91 5.95 0.80
C TRP A 85 12.65 4.64 1.10
N GLU A 86 13.89 4.49 0.63
CA GLU A 86 14.73 3.33 0.90
C GLU A 86 15.17 3.24 2.37
N ALA A 87 15.23 4.38 3.08
CA ALA A 87 15.55 4.44 4.50
C ALA A 87 14.36 4.10 5.42
N LEU A 88 13.15 3.92 4.89
CA LEU A 88 11.97 3.60 5.69
C LEU A 88 12.00 2.13 6.15
N SER A 89 11.60 1.91 7.40
CA SER A 89 11.32 0.56 7.89
C SER A 89 10.04 0.00 7.27
N GLU A 90 9.88 -1.33 7.26
CA GLU A 90 8.63 -1.97 6.82
C GLU A 90 7.41 -1.48 7.62
N ASN A 91 7.59 -1.19 8.92
CA ASN A 91 6.53 -0.61 9.75
C ASN A 91 6.16 0.81 9.31
N ASP A 92 7.14 1.62 8.91
CA ASP A 92 6.87 2.96 8.39
C ASP A 92 6.17 2.90 7.03
N LEU A 93 6.58 1.97 6.16
CA LEU A 93 5.88 1.71 4.90
C LEU A 93 4.43 1.27 5.14
N THR A 94 4.21 0.41 6.12
CA THR A 94 2.88 -0.09 6.51
C THR A 94 1.99 1.02 7.08
N ASP A 95 2.57 1.89 7.93
CA ASP A 95 1.88 3.06 8.46
C ASP A 95 1.47 4.02 7.33
N ILE A 96 2.39 4.32 6.40
CA ILE A 96 2.13 5.20 5.25
C ILE A 96 1.07 4.57 4.32
N TYR A 97 1.20 3.29 4.00
CA TYR A 97 0.21 2.54 3.23
C TYR A 97 -1.18 2.69 3.84
N THR A 98 -1.30 2.46 5.14
CA THR A 98 -2.59 2.55 5.84
C THR A 98 -3.19 3.95 5.72
N TYR A 99 -2.37 4.99 5.82
CA TYR A 99 -2.84 6.36 5.60
C TYR A 99 -3.33 6.60 4.16
N LEU A 100 -2.56 6.20 3.15
CA LEU A 100 -2.89 6.43 1.75
C LEU A 100 -4.10 5.62 1.31
N HIS A 101 -4.19 4.37 1.76
CA HIS A 101 -5.30 3.45 1.49
C HIS A 101 -6.60 3.87 2.21
N ASP A 102 -6.56 4.24 3.49
CA ASP A 102 -7.77 4.68 4.22
C ASP A 102 -8.35 6.00 3.67
N HIS A 103 -7.53 6.78 2.97
CA HIS A 103 -7.89 8.07 2.39
C HIS A 103 -7.81 8.10 0.86
N ALA A 104 -7.88 6.94 0.23
CA ALA A 104 -7.90 6.76 -1.21
C ALA A 104 -9.12 7.43 -1.88
N ALA A 105 -9.09 7.53 -3.21
CA ALA A 105 -10.14 8.18 -4.01
C ALA A 105 -11.54 7.58 -3.81
N ASP A 106 -11.59 6.26 -3.63
CA ASP A 106 -12.78 5.44 -3.45
C ASP A 106 -13.07 5.14 -1.97
N SER A 107 -12.33 5.74 -1.04
CA SER A 107 -12.60 5.59 0.39
C SER A 107 -13.79 6.45 0.83
N PRO A 108 -14.44 6.15 1.97
CA PRO A 108 -15.49 7.01 2.54
C PRO A 108 -14.99 8.40 2.94
N THR A 109 -13.66 8.57 3.06
CA THR A 109 -13.03 9.81 3.51
C THR A 109 -11.77 10.15 2.69
N PRO A 110 -11.88 10.44 1.38
CA PRO A 110 -10.71 10.76 0.55
C PRO A 110 -10.00 12.01 1.05
N ALA A 111 -8.66 12.01 1.01
CA ALA A 111 -7.88 13.16 1.49
C ALA A 111 -6.95 13.73 0.40
N LYS A 112 -6.88 15.05 0.37
CA LYS A 112 -5.93 15.81 -0.45
C LYS A 112 -4.77 16.29 0.41
N CYS A 113 -3.56 16.22 -0.12
CA CYS A 113 -2.43 16.98 0.41
C CYS A 113 -2.71 18.47 0.14
N LYS A 114 -3.33 19.17 1.08
CA LYS A 114 -3.40 20.65 1.07
C LYS A 114 -2.10 21.20 1.62
#